data_AF-A0A1A8EZJ9-F1
#
_entry.id   AF-A0A1A8EZJ9-F1
#
_cell.length_a   1.000
_cell.length_b   1.000
_cell.length_c   1.000
_cell.angle_alpha   90.00
_cell.angle_beta   90.00
_cell.angle_gamma   90.00
#
_symmetry.space_group_name_H-M   'P 1'
#
loop_
_entity.id
_entity.type
_entity.pdbx_description
1 polymer ?
#
loop_
_entity_poly.entity_id
_entity_poly.type
_entity_poly.pdbx_seq_one_letter_code
_entity_poly.pdbx_strand_id
1 'polypeptide(L)'
;MSSSKEDGLSPEELRKRLYQTFKNRGVLDTLKVQLRNQLIQELKCPQEPAPRPVPDTNEPLLLLACNSIVSNHLVASGYEYTLSVFYPECGLSKDKILKREGLLQILKIHPASPHYSSMVNTESNDKGFLFSLLKHLTNDYHPSLCHDVETQTTSLSSYGESLVEKMKMIDKEYESVSFSDDRIFPFQSKLAAYRKETEAQMEAEMNTKLQHFKEVEIAKVRMEEKSKFHKEFDHLKQELERNYEMKTKVLMEREKNAIDRLQKQQEIEEKNIYLQRQAVLKDIEAVRNREDELRRRTEAFEQTCQTQAEKVQTTEELLRRRELAVKTMEDTYDQKLKNELSRYQLELKEEFIKRTESLTESENRNKEEAARIQKESAVINAALAEHDKARSELKRRQIELETAEQQISLLTQQNNVLKERLESTGDYLSLKRERAELQGQVELLKQQLEGAQEESRRLRAEIIRPSEAQLALQKELQRLQNARRVDEEDFNNQKQLLQMQLQSEVDRCAQLKAQLLEGEERSQWMTKHIDDVKAQLRQTQQGSVWCRLHV
;
A
#
# COMPACT_ATOMS: atom_id res chain seq x y z
N MET A 1 22.18 -20.60 17.42
CA MET A 1 22.70 -21.97 17.21
C MET A 1 21.67 -22.70 16.36
N SER A 2 21.99 -23.33 15.22
CA SER A 2 23.28 -23.66 14.61
C SER A 2 23.53 -22.92 13.29
N SER A 3 24.81 -22.70 12.96
CA SER A 3 25.25 -22.31 11.61
C SER A 3 25.59 -23.58 10.84
N SER A 4 24.88 -23.84 9.74
CA SER A 4 25.19 -24.93 8.81
C SER A 4 26.36 -24.50 7.94
N LYS A 5 27.52 -25.16 8.10
CA LYS A 5 28.68 -24.92 7.24
C LYS A 5 28.36 -25.37 5.81
N GLU A 6 28.56 -24.49 4.85
CA GLU A 6 28.60 -24.86 3.44
C GLU A 6 29.94 -25.51 3.13
N ASP A 7 30.02 -26.84 3.32
CA ASP A 7 31.13 -27.62 2.77
C ASP A 7 31.02 -27.63 1.23
N GLY A 8 31.97 -26.98 0.57
CA GLY A 8 32.04 -26.91 -0.88
C GLY A 8 32.19 -28.30 -1.50
N LEU A 9 31.14 -28.77 -2.17
CA LEU A 9 31.10 -30.08 -2.81
C LEU A 9 32.27 -30.26 -3.79
N SER A 10 32.94 -31.42 -3.71
CA SER A 10 33.98 -31.78 -4.67
C SER A 10 33.42 -31.80 -6.10
N PRO A 11 34.17 -31.36 -7.12
CA PRO A 11 33.71 -31.39 -8.51
C PRO A 11 33.29 -32.80 -8.98
N GLU A 12 33.85 -33.86 -8.39
CA GLU A 12 33.42 -35.24 -8.65
C GLU A 12 32.06 -35.58 -8.01
N GLU A 13 31.77 -35.05 -6.83
CA GLU A 13 30.49 -35.24 -6.15
C GLU A 13 29.39 -34.44 -6.83
N LEU A 14 29.69 -33.23 -7.29
CA LEU A 14 28.80 -32.44 -8.15
C LEU A 14 28.50 -33.20 -9.45
N ARG A 15 29.52 -33.77 -10.11
CA ARG A 15 29.34 -34.61 -11.31
C ARG A 15 28.50 -35.85 -11.04
N LYS A 16 28.73 -36.56 -9.92
CA LYS A 16 27.92 -37.72 -9.51
C LYS A 16 26.47 -37.32 -9.21
N ARG A 17 26.24 -36.21 -8.48
CA ARG A 17 24.88 -35.69 -8.20
C ARG A 17 24.16 -35.26 -9.47
N LEU A 18 24.81 -34.55 -10.39
CA LEU A 18 24.25 -34.16 -11.69
C LEU A 18 23.89 -35.38 -12.55
N TYR A 19 24.79 -36.36 -12.65
CA TYR A 19 24.51 -37.61 -13.36
C TYR A 19 23.28 -38.32 -12.76
N GLN A 20 23.19 -38.37 -11.43
CA GLN A 20 22.07 -39.00 -10.73
C GLN A 20 20.77 -38.21 -10.88
N THR A 21 20.77 -36.87 -10.87
CA THR A 21 19.56 -36.07 -11.10
C THR A 21 19.09 -36.15 -12.55
N PHE A 22 19.98 -36.13 -13.54
CA PHE A 22 19.61 -36.34 -14.94
C PHE A 22 19.09 -37.76 -15.20
N LYS A 23 19.64 -38.77 -14.52
CA LYS A 23 19.12 -40.16 -14.56
C LYS A 23 17.74 -40.25 -13.91
N ASN A 24 17.56 -39.73 -12.71
CA ASN A 24 16.30 -39.78 -11.97
C ASN A 24 15.17 -38.97 -12.64
N ARG A 25 15.51 -37.90 -13.39
CA ARG A 25 14.54 -37.13 -14.20
C ARG A 25 14.31 -37.69 -15.61
N GLY A 26 14.93 -38.82 -15.98
CA GLY A 26 14.77 -39.45 -17.29
C GLY A 26 15.38 -38.67 -18.49
N VAL A 27 16.11 -37.58 -18.24
CA VAL A 27 16.68 -36.71 -19.29
C VAL A 27 18.06 -37.19 -19.75
N LEU A 28 18.65 -38.17 -19.06
CA LEU A 28 20.00 -38.65 -19.32
C LEU A 28 20.16 -39.18 -20.76
N ASP A 29 19.19 -39.95 -21.26
CA ASP A 29 19.31 -40.60 -22.56
C ASP A 29 18.99 -39.66 -23.73
N THR A 30 18.06 -38.71 -23.57
CA THR A 30 17.89 -37.59 -24.51
C THR A 30 19.15 -36.73 -24.60
N LEU A 31 19.80 -36.44 -23.47
CA LEU A 31 21.03 -35.64 -23.44
C LEU A 31 22.24 -36.40 -24.03
N LYS A 32 22.32 -37.73 -23.83
CA LYS A 32 23.28 -38.59 -24.57
C LYS A 32 23.03 -38.59 -26.08
N VAL A 33 21.77 -38.69 -26.52
CA VAL A 33 21.42 -38.66 -27.96
C VAL A 33 21.76 -37.30 -28.56
N GLN A 34 21.48 -36.19 -27.85
CA GLN A 34 21.87 -34.85 -28.27
C GLN A 34 23.39 -34.69 -28.38
N LEU A 35 24.16 -35.10 -27.36
CA LEU A 35 25.63 -35.07 -27.42
C LEU A 35 26.19 -35.96 -28.52
N ARG A 36 25.61 -37.14 -28.76
CA ARG A 36 26.02 -38.04 -29.85
C ARG A 36 25.71 -37.43 -31.22
N ASN A 37 24.57 -36.76 -31.37
CA ASN A 37 24.19 -36.06 -32.60
C ASN A 37 25.05 -34.80 -32.83
N GLN A 38 25.37 -34.03 -31.79
CA GLN A 38 26.34 -32.93 -31.88
C GLN A 38 27.71 -33.44 -32.28
N LEU A 39 28.23 -34.51 -31.65
CA LEU A 39 29.50 -35.10 -32.03
C LEU A 39 29.48 -35.62 -33.48
N ILE A 40 28.38 -36.22 -33.94
CA ILE A 40 28.20 -36.63 -35.34
C ILE A 40 28.11 -35.42 -36.29
N GLN A 41 27.57 -34.27 -35.85
CA GLN A 41 27.53 -33.03 -36.64
C GLN A 41 28.90 -32.34 -36.69
N GLU A 42 29.62 -32.27 -35.58
CA GLU A 42 31.00 -31.74 -35.50
C GLU A 42 31.98 -32.59 -36.32
N LEU A 43 31.85 -33.92 -36.27
CA LEU A 43 32.61 -34.85 -37.12
C LEU A 43 32.16 -34.82 -38.60
N LYS A 44 30.93 -34.39 -38.89
CA LYS A 44 30.45 -34.09 -40.25
C LYS A 44 30.80 -32.65 -40.65
N CYS A 45 32.10 -32.35 -40.69
CA CYS A 45 32.58 -31.16 -41.36
C CYS A 45 32.15 -31.20 -42.85
N PRO A 46 31.55 -30.14 -43.41
CA PRO A 46 31.12 -30.11 -44.81
C PRO A 46 32.32 -29.85 -45.76
N GLN A 47 33.23 -30.82 -45.84
CA GLN A 47 34.32 -30.87 -46.84
C GLN A 47 34.61 -32.31 -47.30
N GLU A 48 33.66 -32.88 -48.04
CA GLU A 48 34.01 -33.68 -49.21
C GLU A 48 33.62 -32.86 -50.45
N PRO A 49 34.57 -32.21 -51.16
CA PRO A 49 34.35 -31.90 -52.56
C PRO A 49 34.19 -33.22 -53.29
N ALA A 50 33.17 -33.31 -54.16
CA ALA A 50 33.06 -34.41 -55.11
C ALA A 50 34.41 -34.63 -55.84
N PRO A 51 34.76 -35.87 -56.20
CA PRO A 51 36.04 -36.17 -56.84
C PRO A 51 36.22 -35.27 -58.07
N ARG A 52 37.28 -34.46 -58.06
CA ARG A 52 37.63 -33.62 -59.21
C ARG A 52 37.77 -34.53 -60.43
N PRO A 53 37.10 -34.24 -61.56
CA PRO A 53 37.40 -34.92 -62.80
C PRO A 53 38.88 -34.67 -63.13
N VAL A 54 39.67 -35.73 -63.15
CA VAL A 54 41.04 -35.68 -63.71
C VAL A 54 40.87 -35.43 -65.22
N PRO A 55 41.70 -34.58 -65.87
CA PRO A 55 41.43 -34.15 -67.24
C PRO A 55 41.34 -35.31 -68.23
N ASP A 56 40.45 -35.17 -69.23
CA ASP A 56 40.40 -36.06 -70.37
C ASP A 56 41.76 -36.10 -71.09
N THR A 57 42.52 -37.14 -70.79
CA THR A 57 43.76 -37.52 -71.48
C THR A 57 43.57 -38.92 -72.03
N ASN A 58 43.85 -39.10 -73.33
CA ASN A 58 43.34 -40.20 -74.18
C ASN A 58 43.78 -41.64 -73.84
N GLU A 59 44.35 -41.90 -72.66
CA GLU A 59 44.79 -43.24 -72.23
C GLU A 59 44.40 -43.58 -70.78
N PRO A 60 43.09 -43.68 -70.45
CA PRO A 60 42.63 -44.08 -69.11
C PRO A 60 43.16 -45.46 -68.67
N LEU A 61 43.46 -46.34 -69.62
CA LEU A 61 44.07 -47.66 -69.36
C LEU A 61 45.53 -47.57 -68.91
N LEU A 62 46.30 -46.63 -69.48
CA LEU A 62 47.70 -46.43 -69.12
C LEU A 62 47.83 -45.78 -67.74
N LEU A 63 46.96 -44.80 -67.43
CA LEU A 63 46.87 -44.20 -66.10
C LEU A 63 46.49 -45.25 -65.02
N LEU A 64 45.53 -46.13 -65.32
CA LEU A 64 45.17 -47.26 -64.46
C LEU A 64 46.34 -48.23 -64.25
N ALA A 65 47.13 -48.50 -65.30
CA ALA A 65 48.35 -49.31 -65.20
C ALA A 65 49.41 -48.64 -64.32
N CYS A 66 49.71 -47.36 -64.53
CA CYS A 66 50.64 -46.59 -63.69
C CYS A 66 50.25 -46.63 -62.21
N ASN A 67 48.99 -46.33 -61.89
CA ASN A 67 48.51 -46.32 -60.51
C ASN A 67 48.50 -47.74 -59.90
N SER A 68 48.23 -48.78 -60.70
CA SER A 68 48.33 -50.20 -60.27
C SER A 68 49.79 -50.63 -60.01
N ILE A 69 50.75 -50.18 -60.82
CA ILE A 69 52.18 -50.46 -60.65
C ILE A 69 52.71 -49.81 -59.36
N VAL A 70 52.36 -48.55 -59.11
CA VAL A 70 52.68 -47.85 -57.86
C VAL A 70 52.03 -48.54 -56.66
N SER A 71 50.72 -48.83 -56.74
CA SER A 71 49.99 -49.56 -55.70
C SER A 71 50.65 -50.90 -55.37
N ASN A 72 51.06 -51.69 -56.38
CA ASN A 72 51.72 -52.97 -56.17
C ASN A 72 53.09 -52.83 -55.47
N HIS A 73 53.85 -51.78 -55.80
CA HIS A 73 55.12 -51.49 -55.13
C HIS A 73 54.93 -51.00 -53.69
N LEU A 74 53.93 -50.16 -53.41
CA LEU A 74 53.59 -49.71 -52.05
C LEU A 74 53.17 -50.89 -51.15
N VAL A 75 52.37 -51.82 -51.69
CA VAL A 75 51.99 -53.07 -51.00
C VAL A 75 53.24 -53.92 -50.72
N ALA A 76 54.04 -54.21 -51.74
CA ALA A 76 55.21 -55.09 -51.60
C ALA A 76 56.30 -54.51 -50.67
N SER A 77 56.37 -53.18 -50.55
CA SER A 77 57.34 -52.48 -49.68
C SER A 77 56.80 -52.18 -48.27
N GLY A 78 55.55 -52.56 -47.95
CA GLY A 78 54.96 -52.38 -46.62
C GLY A 78 54.55 -50.94 -46.26
N TYR A 79 54.35 -50.05 -47.24
CA TYR A 79 54.03 -48.64 -47.00
C TYR A 79 52.53 -48.41 -46.70
N GLU A 80 52.01 -49.04 -45.65
CA GLU A 80 50.56 -49.06 -45.34
C GLU A 80 49.95 -47.66 -45.13
N TYR A 81 50.68 -46.74 -44.49
CA TYR A 81 50.20 -45.37 -44.28
C TYR A 81 50.07 -44.59 -45.60
N THR A 82 51.09 -44.63 -46.45
CA THR A 82 51.04 -44.00 -47.78
C THR A 82 49.92 -44.60 -48.62
N LEU A 83 49.73 -45.92 -48.53
CA LEU A 83 48.70 -46.66 -49.26
C LEU A 83 47.26 -46.34 -48.79
N SER A 84 47.06 -46.00 -47.51
CA SER A 84 45.74 -45.59 -46.99
C SER A 84 45.30 -44.22 -47.51
N VAL A 85 46.24 -43.34 -47.87
CA VAL A 85 46.02 -42.03 -48.50
C VAL A 85 45.93 -42.16 -50.03
N PHE A 86 46.80 -42.97 -50.64
CA PHE A 86 46.90 -43.16 -52.09
C PHE A 86 45.65 -43.77 -52.73
N TYR A 87 44.98 -44.73 -52.09
CA TYR A 87 43.76 -45.33 -52.65
C TYR A 87 42.61 -44.29 -52.83
N PRO A 88 42.25 -43.48 -51.80
CA PRO A 88 41.35 -42.34 -51.98
C PRO A 88 41.82 -41.34 -53.04
N GLU A 89 43.08 -40.90 -53.01
CA GLU A 89 43.60 -39.87 -53.92
C GLU A 89 43.58 -40.29 -55.39
N CYS A 90 43.90 -41.56 -55.69
CA CYS A 90 43.88 -42.10 -57.06
C CYS A 90 42.53 -42.71 -57.48
N GLY A 91 41.49 -42.64 -56.63
CA GLY A 91 40.16 -43.21 -56.91
C GLY A 91 40.14 -44.74 -57.07
N LEU A 92 41.18 -45.43 -56.56
CA LEU A 92 41.34 -46.88 -56.68
C LEU A 92 40.73 -47.59 -55.47
N SER A 93 39.74 -48.46 -55.71
CA SER A 93 39.33 -49.47 -54.73
C SER A 93 40.21 -50.71 -54.82
N LYS A 94 40.36 -51.45 -53.71
CA LYS A 94 41.19 -52.68 -53.65
C LYS A 94 40.85 -53.72 -54.73
N ASP A 95 39.60 -53.74 -55.19
CA ASP A 95 39.08 -54.68 -56.20
C ASP A 95 39.37 -54.27 -57.66
N LYS A 96 39.84 -53.04 -57.91
CA LYS A 96 40.10 -52.50 -59.27
C LYS A 96 41.58 -52.54 -59.69
N ILE A 97 42.44 -53.16 -58.90
CA ILE A 97 43.88 -53.22 -59.16
C ILE A 97 44.16 -54.24 -60.28
N LEU A 98 44.89 -53.82 -61.31
CA LEU A 98 45.30 -54.72 -62.40
C LEU A 98 46.28 -55.78 -61.88
N LYS A 99 45.98 -57.05 -62.17
CA LYS A 99 46.89 -58.17 -61.88
C LYS A 99 48.11 -58.14 -62.80
N ARG A 100 49.17 -58.83 -62.40
CA ARG A 100 50.50 -58.86 -63.05
C ARG A 100 50.41 -59.18 -64.54
N GLU A 101 49.51 -60.09 -64.91
CA GLU A 101 49.27 -60.54 -66.28
C GLU A 101 48.66 -59.43 -67.15
N GLY A 102 47.70 -58.68 -66.59
CA GLY A 102 47.08 -57.54 -67.27
C GLY A 102 48.05 -56.36 -67.47
N LEU A 103 48.96 -56.13 -66.52
CA LEU A 103 50.02 -55.13 -66.66
C LEU A 103 51.00 -55.48 -67.79
N LEU A 104 51.42 -56.75 -67.89
CA LEU A 104 52.28 -57.23 -68.98
C LEU A 104 51.60 -57.07 -70.36
N GLN A 105 50.28 -57.31 -70.44
CA GLN A 105 49.51 -57.14 -71.67
C GLN A 105 49.40 -55.65 -72.09
N ILE A 106 49.19 -54.73 -71.14
CA ILE A 106 49.16 -53.28 -71.42
C ILE A 106 50.54 -52.76 -71.87
N LEU A 107 51.62 -53.27 -71.26
CA LEU A 107 53.00 -52.97 -71.64
C LEU A 107 53.46 -53.65 -72.96
N LYS A 108 52.55 -54.38 -73.65
CA LYS A 108 52.82 -55.09 -74.92
C LYS A 108 53.96 -56.12 -74.85
N ILE A 109 54.25 -56.67 -73.67
CA ILE A 109 55.27 -57.71 -73.50
C ILE A 109 54.67 -59.05 -73.94
N HIS A 110 55.06 -59.52 -75.14
CA HIS A 110 54.45 -60.69 -75.77
C HIS A 110 54.78 -62.00 -75.02
N PRO A 111 53.83 -62.93 -74.79
CA PRO A 111 54.07 -64.16 -74.03
C PRO A 111 55.18 -65.08 -74.57
N ALA A 112 55.48 -65.00 -75.86
CA ALA A 112 56.56 -65.75 -76.51
C ALA A 112 57.94 -65.05 -76.44
N SER A 113 58.04 -63.89 -75.79
CA SER A 113 59.30 -63.15 -75.61
C SER A 113 60.08 -63.71 -74.42
N PRO A 114 61.42 -63.85 -74.49
CA PRO A 114 62.23 -64.27 -73.33
C PRO A 114 62.07 -63.35 -72.12
N HIS A 115 61.77 -62.07 -72.36
CA HIS A 115 61.46 -61.08 -71.32
C HIS A 115 60.21 -61.44 -70.50
N TYR A 116 59.19 -62.03 -71.14
CA TYR A 116 57.95 -62.45 -70.45
C TYR A 116 58.24 -63.59 -69.45
N SER A 117 58.94 -64.63 -69.90
CA SER A 117 59.34 -65.76 -69.05
C SER A 117 60.22 -65.30 -67.88
N SER A 118 61.15 -64.36 -68.11
CA SER A 118 61.99 -63.77 -67.07
C SER A 118 61.17 -63.01 -66.01
N MET A 119 60.21 -62.17 -66.42
CA MET A 119 59.37 -61.39 -65.51
C MET A 119 58.30 -62.21 -64.76
N VAL A 120 57.88 -63.36 -65.31
CA VAL A 120 56.90 -64.25 -64.69
C VAL A 120 57.58 -65.27 -63.76
N ASN A 121 58.77 -65.77 -64.09
CA ASN A 121 59.47 -66.82 -63.34
C ASN A 121 60.42 -66.29 -62.24
N THR A 122 60.52 -64.98 -61.99
CA THR A 122 61.30 -64.47 -60.85
C THR A 122 60.60 -64.79 -59.51
N GLU A 123 60.99 -65.89 -58.88
CA GLU A 123 60.44 -66.40 -57.61
C GLU A 123 60.66 -65.47 -56.39
N SER A 124 61.46 -64.39 -56.51
CA SER A 124 61.66 -63.40 -55.46
C SER A 124 60.51 -62.39 -55.40
N ASN A 125 59.43 -62.73 -54.69
CA ASN A 125 58.20 -61.93 -54.60
C ASN A 125 58.33 -60.61 -53.79
N ASP A 126 59.44 -60.41 -53.07
CA ASP A 126 59.57 -59.48 -51.94
C ASP A 126 59.68 -57.97 -52.28
N LYS A 127 59.70 -57.57 -53.56
CA LYS A 127 59.94 -56.15 -53.95
C LYS A 127 58.95 -55.55 -54.96
N GLY A 128 57.95 -56.33 -55.38
CA GLY A 128 56.87 -55.87 -56.25
C GLY A 128 57.26 -55.70 -57.73
N PHE A 129 56.25 -55.55 -58.58
CA PHE A 129 56.38 -55.56 -60.04
C PHE A 129 57.27 -54.42 -60.58
N LEU A 130 57.17 -53.21 -60.02
CA LEU A 130 57.99 -52.06 -60.42
C LEU A 130 59.49 -52.35 -60.26
N PHE A 131 59.89 -53.01 -59.16
CA PHE A 131 61.28 -53.35 -58.91
C PHE A 131 61.79 -54.40 -59.91
N SER A 132 60.99 -55.43 -60.23
CA SER A 132 61.34 -56.42 -61.25
C SER A 132 61.47 -55.80 -62.64
N LEU A 133 60.57 -54.89 -63.01
CA LEU A 133 60.63 -54.16 -64.29
C LEU A 133 61.90 -53.29 -64.39
N LEU A 134 62.19 -52.48 -63.36
CA LEU A 134 63.39 -51.64 -63.34
C LEU A 134 64.67 -52.48 -63.32
N LYS A 135 64.71 -53.59 -62.57
CA LYS A 135 65.84 -54.51 -62.58
C LYS A 135 66.09 -55.11 -63.97
N HIS A 136 65.04 -55.45 -64.72
CA HIS A 136 65.19 -55.95 -66.08
C HIS A 136 65.74 -54.86 -67.02
N LEU A 137 65.15 -53.66 -67.00
CA LEU A 137 65.60 -52.52 -67.82
C LEU A 137 67.04 -52.08 -67.51
N THR A 138 67.50 -52.29 -66.26
CA THR A 138 68.89 -51.99 -65.85
C THR A 138 69.85 -53.09 -66.30
N ASN A 139 69.41 -54.36 -66.32
CA ASN A 139 70.22 -55.50 -66.77
C ASN A 139 70.38 -55.56 -68.30
N ASP A 140 69.40 -55.07 -69.08
CA ASP A 140 69.48 -55.02 -70.54
C ASP A 140 70.38 -53.87 -71.05
N TYR A 141 70.86 -52.98 -70.15
CA TYR A 141 71.71 -51.85 -70.49
C TYR A 141 73.22 -52.19 -70.45
N HIS A 142 73.63 -53.24 -71.19
CA HIS A 142 75.04 -53.56 -71.43
C HIS A 142 75.37 -53.46 -72.93
N PRO A 143 76.25 -52.54 -73.37
CA PRO A 143 76.54 -52.35 -74.79
C PRO A 143 77.58 -53.34 -75.34
N SER A 144 77.13 -54.39 -76.06
CA SER A 144 77.93 -55.21 -76.98
C SER A 144 76.98 -56.03 -77.88
N LEU A 145 76.81 -55.73 -79.17
CA LEU A 145 77.69 -56.00 -80.33
C LEU A 145 77.65 -57.49 -80.80
N CYS A 146 77.29 -57.70 -82.07
CA CYS A 146 77.11 -59.00 -82.80
C CYS A 146 75.93 -59.88 -82.31
N HIS A 147 75.19 -60.61 -83.15
CA HIS A 147 75.37 -60.91 -84.59
C HIS A 147 74.01 -61.20 -85.26
N ASP A 148 73.81 -60.76 -86.50
CA ASP A 148 72.72 -61.22 -87.40
C ASP A 148 73.17 -62.39 -88.31
N VAL A 149 72.21 -62.99 -89.03
CA VAL A 149 72.35 -63.87 -90.24
C VAL A 149 72.24 -65.40 -90.07
N GLU A 150 71.53 -65.97 -91.05
CA GLU A 150 71.01 -67.33 -91.27
C GLU A 150 72.04 -68.31 -91.87
N THR A 151 71.75 -69.63 -91.99
CA THR A 151 71.80 -70.43 -93.25
C THR A 151 71.55 -71.96 -93.08
N GLN A 152 71.43 -72.68 -94.22
CA GLN A 152 70.96 -74.07 -94.45
C GLN A 152 72.08 -75.14 -94.55
N THR A 153 71.76 -76.44 -94.73
CA THR A 153 72.72 -77.45 -95.25
C THR A 153 72.05 -78.67 -95.94
N THR A 154 72.72 -79.26 -96.94
CA THR A 154 72.27 -80.44 -97.73
C THR A 154 73.40 -81.45 -98.08
N SER A 155 73.02 -82.73 -98.26
CA SER A 155 73.57 -83.77 -99.18
C SER A 155 75.00 -84.36 -99.11
N LEU A 156 75.10 -85.71 -99.22
CA LEU A 156 76.02 -86.58 -100.02
C LEU A 156 75.58 -88.07 -99.86
N SER A 157 76.10 -89.16 -100.47
CA SER A 157 77.20 -89.46 -101.42
C SER A 157 76.87 -90.69 -102.34
N SER A 158 77.86 -91.41 -102.90
CA SER A 158 77.76 -92.56 -103.86
C SER A 158 79.09 -93.37 -103.95
N TYR A 159 79.10 -94.62 -104.48
CA TYR A 159 80.09 -95.21 -105.45
C TYR A 159 80.31 -96.77 -105.39
N GLY A 160 80.52 -97.45 -106.55
CA GLY A 160 81.37 -98.68 -106.67
C GLY A 160 80.87 -99.90 -107.51
N GLU A 161 81.62 -100.29 -108.57
CA GLU A 161 81.44 -101.52 -109.40
C GLU A 161 82.77 -102.30 -109.60
N SER A 162 82.71 -103.56 -110.10
CA SER A 162 83.75 -104.34 -110.85
C SER A 162 84.39 -105.58 -110.17
N LEU A 163 84.04 -106.79 -110.67
CA LEU A 163 84.92 -107.97 -110.84
C LEU A 163 84.22 -109.10 -111.63
N VAL A 164 82.92 -109.33 -111.37
CA VAL A 164 82.15 -110.51 -111.82
C VAL A 164 81.99 -110.59 -113.35
N GLU A 165 81.81 -109.47 -114.05
CA GLU A 165 81.73 -109.40 -115.52
C GLU A 165 82.93 -110.05 -116.24
N LYS A 166 84.14 -110.06 -115.64
CA LYS A 166 85.35 -110.56 -116.32
C LYS A 166 85.44 -112.09 -116.38
N MET A 167 84.83 -112.82 -115.45
CA MET A 167 84.88 -114.30 -115.46
C MET A 167 83.96 -114.90 -116.54
N LYS A 168 82.79 -114.29 -116.79
CA LYS A 168 81.80 -114.77 -117.78
C LYS A 168 82.24 -114.70 -119.24
N MET A 169 83.36 -114.05 -119.56
CA MET A 169 83.89 -114.03 -120.93
C MET A 169 84.79 -115.22 -121.24
N ILE A 170 85.39 -115.87 -120.23
CA ILE A 170 86.28 -117.04 -120.43
C ILE A 170 85.45 -118.30 -120.75
N ASP A 171 84.34 -118.50 -120.03
CA ASP A 171 83.46 -119.66 -120.24
C ASP A 171 82.85 -119.70 -121.66
N LYS A 172 82.73 -118.53 -122.31
CA LYS A 172 82.14 -118.38 -123.66
C LYS A 172 83.03 -118.79 -124.82
N GLU A 173 84.35 -118.94 -124.62
CA GLU A 173 85.24 -119.40 -125.70
C GLU A 173 85.23 -120.93 -125.85
N TYR A 174 84.97 -121.68 -124.76
CA TYR A 174 85.10 -123.14 -124.74
C TYR A 174 83.87 -123.93 -125.24
N GLU A 175 82.68 -123.34 -125.32
CA GLU A 175 81.48 -124.01 -125.86
C GLU A 175 81.51 -124.21 -127.39
N SER A 176 82.51 -123.67 -128.09
CA SER A 176 82.57 -123.61 -129.56
C SER A 176 83.14 -124.85 -130.28
N VAL A 177 83.54 -125.90 -129.55
CA VAL A 177 84.39 -126.99 -130.11
C VAL A 177 83.69 -128.37 -130.22
N SER A 178 82.43 -128.51 -129.78
CA SER A 178 81.67 -129.77 -129.92
C SER A 178 81.12 -129.98 -131.34
N PHE A 179 82.00 -130.30 -132.28
CA PHE A 179 81.68 -130.55 -133.69
C PHE A 179 81.05 -131.94 -133.95
N SER A 180 79.94 -131.92 -134.70
CA SER A 180 79.52 -132.91 -135.70
C SER A 180 79.41 -134.41 -135.32
N ASP A 181 78.18 -134.89 -135.16
CA ASP A 181 77.79 -136.30 -135.38
C ASP A 181 76.52 -136.42 -136.24
N ASP A 182 76.41 -135.58 -137.28
CA ASP A 182 75.16 -135.38 -138.05
C ASP A 182 75.27 -135.91 -139.49
N ARG A 183 75.72 -137.17 -139.63
CA ARG A 183 75.73 -137.90 -140.91
C ARG A 183 75.17 -139.33 -140.86
N ILE A 184 74.28 -139.61 -139.91
CA ILE A 184 73.46 -140.84 -139.92
C ILE A 184 71.99 -140.50 -139.61
N PHE A 185 71.07 -141.01 -140.44
CA PHE A 185 69.60 -140.96 -140.29
C PHE A 185 68.84 -139.62 -140.42
N PRO A 186 68.33 -139.27 -141.62
CA PRO A 186 67.27 -138.26 -141.81
C PRO A 186 65.97 -138.55 -141.05
N PHE A 187 65.78 -139.79 -140.57
CA PHE A 187 64.66 -140.20 -139.73
C PHE A 187 64.86 -139.80 -138.25
N GLN A 188 66.10 -139.76 -137.75
CA GLN A 188 66.39 -139.34 -136.37
C GLN A 188 66.16 -137.83 -136.19
N SER A 189 66.56 -136.99 -137.16
CA SER A 189 66.32 -135.54 -137.08
C SER A 189 64.82 -135.20 -137.05
N LYS A 190 63.98 -135.90 -137.83
CA LYS A 190 62.51 -135.79 -137.72
C LYS A 190 61.96 -136.30 -136.38
N LEU A 191 62.47 -137.43 -135.86
CA LEU A 191 62.09 -137.93 -134.54
C LEU A 191 62.51 -136.99 -133.40
N ALA A 192 63.67 -136.34 -133.52
CA ALA A 192 64.16 -135.35 -132.56
C ALA A 192 63.34 -134.05 -132.63
N ALA A 193 62.95 -133.61 -133.83
CA ALA A 193 62.03 -132.49 -134.01
C ALA A 193 60.66 -132.78 -133.39
N TYR A 194 60.06 -133.96 -133.65
CA TYR A 194 58.81 -134.36 -133.02
C TYR A 194 58.93 -134.50 -131.50
N ARG A 195 60.03 -135.08 -130.98
CA ARG A 195 60.28 -135.13 -129.53
C ARG A 195 60.35 -133.73 -128.94
N LYS A 196 61.16 -132.85 -129.51
CA LYS A 196 61.31 -131.46 -129.05
C LYS A 196 59.99 -130.67 -129.16
N GLU A 197 59.17 -130.94 -130.17
CA GLU A 197 57.84 -130.35 -130.29
C GLU A 197 56.89 -130.89 -129.21
N THR A 198 56.87 -132.20 -128.95
CA THR A 198 56.08 -132.78 -127.83
C THR A 198 56.58 -132.36 -126.45
N GLU A 199 57.89 -132.17 -126.27
CA GLU A 199 58.52 -131.67 -125.05
C GLU A 199 58.17 -130.19 -124.85
N ALA A 200 58.28 -129.36 -125.88
CA ALA A 200 57.88 -127.95 -125.83
C ALA A 200 56.35 -127.78 -125.63
N GLN A 201 55.53 -128.66 -126.21
CA GLN A 201 54.08 -128.71 -125.93
C GLN A 201 53.82 -129.11 -124.47
N MET A 202 54.47 -130.15 -123.95
CA MET A 202 54.35 -130.52 -122.53
C MET A 202 54.89 -129.43 -121.59
N GLU A 203 55.96 -128.75 -121.94
CA GLU A 203 56.53 -127.65 -121.15
C GLU A 203 55.61 -126.43 -121.18
N ALA A 204 55.04 -126.07 -122.33
CA ALA A 204 54.03 -125.02 -122.44
C ALA A 204 52.74 -125.36 -121.68
N GLU A 205 52.26 -126.61 -121.76
CA GLU A 205 51.16 -127.11 -120.95
C GLU A 205 51.49 -127.08 -119.46
N MET A 206 52.71 -127.46 -119.05
CA MET A 206 53.10 -127.44 -117.64
C MET A 206 53.27 -126.01 -117.13
N ASN A 207 53.83 -125.11 -117.93
CA ASN A 207 53.97 -123.69 -117.58
C ASN A 207 52.62 -122.99 -117.49
N THR A 208 51.67 -123.27 -118.40
CA THR A 208 50.30 -122.72 -118.31
C THR A 208 49.53 -123.29 -117.11
N LYS A 209 49.64 -124.61 -116.83
CA LYS A 209 49.08 -125.22 -115.60
C LYS A 209 49.71 -124.63 -114.33
N LEU A 210 51.03 -124.41 -114.31
CA LEU A 210 51.76 -123.82 -113.18
C LEU A 210 51.42 -122.33 -113.00
N GLN A 211 51.28 -121.57 -114.08
CA GLN A 211 50.86 -120.17 -114.03
C GLN A 211 49.41 -120.07 -113.51
N HIS A 212 48.50 -120.88 -114.03
CA HIS A 212 47.12 -120.93 -113.54
C HIS A 212 47.07 -121.30 -112.04
N PHE A 213 47.84 -122.30 -111.60
CA PHE A 213 47.95 -122.64 -110.18
C PHE A 213 48.48 -121.48 -109.33
N LYS A 214 49.54 -120.78 -109.79
CA LYS A 214 50.07 -119.57 -109.12
C LYS A 214 49.03 -118.45 -109.05
N GLU A 215 48.31 -118.19 -110.13
CA GLU A 215 47.26 -117.16 -110.18
C GLU A 215 46.10 -117.49 -109.24
N VAL A 216 45.68 -118.77 -109.18
CA VAL A 216 44.63 -119.25 -108.26
C VAL A 216 45.08 -119.15 -106.79
N GLU A 217 46.29 -119.59 -106.43
CA GLU A 217 46.78 -119.47 -105.05
C GLU A 217 47.04 -118.00 -104.65
N ILE A 218 47.55 -117.15 -105.56
CA ILE A 218 47.66 -115.71 -105.30
C ILE A 218 46.28 -115.07 -105.11
N ALA A 219 45.28 -115.44 -105.91
CA ALA A 219 43.92 -114.96 -105.75
C ALA A 219 43.30 -115.42 -104.42
N LYS A 220 43.54 -116.67 -104.02
CA LYS A 220 43.10 -117.26 -102.75
C LYS A 220 43.76 -116.58 -101.54
N VAL A 221 45.08 -116.43 -101.53
CA VAL A 221 45.80 -115.70 -100.46
C VAL A 221 45.30 -114.25 -100.36
N ARG A 222 45.16 -113.53 -101.48
CA ARG A 222 44.59 -112.18 -101.50
C ARG A 222 43.15 -112.12 -100.99
N MET A 223 42.34 -113.14 -101.25
CA MET A 223 40.97 -113.24 -100.74
C MET A 223 40.96 -113.53 -99.22
N GLU A 224 41.83 -114.42 -98.74
CA GLU A 224 41.98 -114.73 -97.32
C GLU A 224 42.52 -113.54 -96.52
N GLU A 225 43.54 -112.85 -97.02
CA GLU A 225 44.06 -111.61 -96.44
C GLU A 225 42.99 -110.52 -96.40
N LYS A 226 42.30 -110.26 -97.51
CA LYS A 226 41.17 -109.33 -97.53
C LYS A 226 40.09 -109.73 -96.52
N SER A 227 39.76 -111.02 -96.41
CA SER A 227 38.78 -111.49 -95.43
C SER A 227 39.24 -111.26 -93.98
N LYS A 228 40.53 -111.47 -93.68
CA LYS A 228 41.12 -111.16 -92.36
C LYS A 228 41.08 -109.66 -92.08
N PHE A 229 41.57 -108.81 -92.99
CA PHE A 229 41.53 -107.36 -92.84
C PHE A 229 40.11 -106.80 -92.66
N HIS A 230 39.11 -107.31 -93.40
CA HIS A 230 37.71 -106.88 -93.21
C HIS A 230 37.20 -107.29 -91.83
N LYS A 231 37.48 -108.53 -91.36
CA LYS A 231 37.09 -108.99 -90.02
C LYS A 231 37.74 -108.16 -88.91
N GLU A 232 39.03 -107.85 -89.02
CA GLU A 232 39.75 -107.02 -88.06
C GLU A 232 39.26 -105.56 -88.09
N PHE A 233 38.99 -105.01 -89.27
CA PHE A 233 38.42 -103.67 -89.42
C PHE A 233 37.00 -103.58 -88.84
N ASP A 234 36.14 -104.55 -89.13
CA ASP A 234 34.79 -104.63 -88.57
C ASP A 234 34.82 -104.81 -87.05
N HIS A 235 35.77 -105.60 -86.52
CA HIS A 235 35.99 -105.74 -85.07
C HIS A 235 36.36 -104.40 -84.42
N LEU A 236 37.39 -103.72 -84.94
CA LEU A 236 37.85 -102.42 -84.44
C LEU A 236 36.74 -101.37 -84.54
N LYS A 237 35.97 -101.36 -85.63
CA LYS A 237 34.81 -100.48 -85.80
C LYS A 237 33.75 -100.73 -84.74
N GLN A 238 33.37 -101.99 -84.51
CA GLN A 238 32.39 -102.34 -83.47
C GLN A 238 32.89 -102.04 -82.05
N GLU A 239 34.18 -102.25 -81.76
CA GLU A 239 34.77 -101.86 -80.47
C GLU A 239 34.73 -100.35 -80.26
N LEU A 240 35.05 -99.57 -81.30
CA LEU A 240 35.00 -98.12 -81.28
C LEU A 240 33.55 -97.62 -81.11
N GLU A 241 32.58 -98.19 -81.83
CA GLU A 241 31.14 -97.92 -81.66
C GLU A 241 30.67 -98.23 -80.23
N ARG A 242 30.98 -99.42 -79.69
CA ARG A 242 30.68 -99.80 -78.30
C ARG A 242 31.30 -98.82 -77.29
N ASN A 243 32.55 -98.42 -77.50
CA ASN A 243 33.23 -97.46 -76.63
C ASN A 243 32.58 -96.07 -76.66
N TYR A 244 32.15 -95.59 -77.82
CA TYR A 244 31.39 -94.34 -77.93
C TYR A 244 30.01 -94.45 -77.31
N GLU A 245 29.28 -95.56 -77.51
CA GLU A 245 28.01 -95.81 -76.83
C GLU A 245 28.14 -95.81 -75.31
N MET A 246 29.16 -96.49 -74.75
CA MET A 246 29.39 -96.51 -73.31
C MET A 246 29.71 -95.11 -72.77
N LYS A 247 30.58 -94.35 -73.45
CA LYS A 247 30.88 -92.95 -73.08
C LYS A 247 29.63 -92.08 -73.12
N THR A 248 28.80 -92.21 -74.15
CA THR A 248 27.54 -91.48 -74.27
C THR A 248 26.57 -91.86 -73.16
N LYS A 249 26.39 -93.16 -72.86
CA LYS A 249 25.54 -93.64 -71.75
C LYS A 249 26.00 -93.06 -70.41
N VAL A 250 27.30 -93.11 -70.10
CA VAL A 250 27.87 -92.53 -68.86
C VAL A 250 27.69 -91.00 -68.79
N LEU A 251 27.83 -90.28 -69.91
CA LEU A 251 27.58 -88.83 -69.95
C LEU A 251 26.09 -88.50 -69.76
N MET A 252 25.18 -89.20 -70.45
CA MET A 252 23.73 -89.05 -70.30
C MET A 252 23.26 -89.37 -68.88
N GLU A 253 23.81 -90.42 -68.25
CA GLU A 253 23.55 -90.75 -66.85
C GLU A 253 24.07 -89.66 -65.91
N ARG A 254 25.28 -89.12 -66.15
CA ARG A 254 25.83 -88.01 -65.35
C ARG A 254 24.99 -86.74 -65.47
N GLU A 255 24.54 -86.41 -66.68
CA GLU A 255 23.67 -85.27 -66.97
C GLU A 255 22.31 -85.44 -66.31
N LYS A 256 21.64 -86.59 -66.51
CA LYS A 256 20.38 -86.93 -65.83
C LYS A 256 20.52 -86.81 -64.31
N ASN A 257 21.56 -87.39 -63.71
CA ASN A 257 21.81 -87.28 -62.28
C ASN A 257 22.08 -85.83 -61.81
N ALA A 258 22.59 -84.95 -62.69
CA ALA A 258 22.74 -83.53 -62.37
C ALA A 258 21.39 -82.79 -62.44
N ILE A 259 20.57 -83.06 -63.46
CA ILE A 259 19.21 -82.53 -63.60
C ILE A 259 18.34 -82.97 -62.42
N ASP A 260 18.34 -84.26 -62.08
CA ASP A 260 17.57 -84.83 -60.95
C ASP A 260 17.97 -84.18 -59.60
N ARG A 261 19.24 -83.78 -59.42
CA ARG A 261 19.68 -83.03 -58.23
C ARG A 261 19.20 -81.58 -58.25
N LEU A 262 19.28 -80.90 -59.39
CA LEU A 262 18.83 -79.52 -59.55
C LEU A 262 17.31 -79.42 -59.34
N GLN A 263 16.53 -80.33 -59.91
CA GLN A 263 15.07 -80.39 -59.71
C GLN A 263 14.70 -80.62 -58.24
N LYS A 264 15.35 -81.56 -57.56
CA LYS A 264 15.13 -81.78 -56.11
C LYS A 264 15.49 -80.54 -55.28
N GLN A 265 16.57 -79.84 -55.64
CA GLN A 265 16.96 -78.61 -54.96
C GLN A 265 15.92 -77.50 -55.17
N GLN A 266 15.45 -77.31 -56.41
CA GLN A 266 14.38 -76.37 -56.74
C GLN A 266 13.08 -76.69 -55.99
N GLU A 267 12.64 -77.95 -55.95
CA GLU A 267 11.48 -78.35 -55.17
C GLU A 267 11.61 -78.03 -53.67
N ILE A 268 12.81 -78.20 -53.09
CA ILE A 268 13.08 -77.89 -51.68
C ILE A 268 13.05 -76.37 -51.47
N GLU A 269 13.64 -75.60 -52.37
CA GLU A 269 13.63 -74.13 -52.33
C GLU A 269 12.22 -73.57 -52.48
N GLU A 270 11.41 -74.07 -53.42
CA GLU A 270 10.00 -73.70 -53.57
C GLU A 270 9.17 -74.01 -52.31
N LYS A 271 9.35 -75.21 -51.72
CA LYS A 271 8.68 -75.58 -50.45
C LYS A 271 9.11 -74.66 -49.31
N ASN A 272 10.40 -74.33 -49.21
CA ASN A 272 10.92 -73.40 -48.20
C ASN A 272 10.38 -71.97 -48.38
N ILE A 273 10.37 -71.44 -49.61
CA ILE A 273 9.81 -70.13 -49.95
C ILE A 273 8.31 -70.10 -49.64
N TYR A 274 7.56 -71.17 -49.97
CA TYR A 274 6.14 -71.29 -49.65
C TYR A 274 5.90 -71.26 -48.12
N LEU A 275 6.68 -72.04 -47.35
CA LEU A 275 6.57 -72.07 -45.89
C LEU A 275 6.92 -70.72 -45.25
N GLN A 276 7.98 -70.05 -45.72
CA GLN A 276 8.34 -68.70 -45.29
C GLN A 276 7.23 -67.68 -45.61
N ARG A 277 6.69 -67.72 -46.84
CA ARG A 277 5.55 -66.87 -47.23
C ARG A 277 4.33 -67.13 -46.36
N GLN A 278 4.02 -68.38 -46.04
CA GLN A 278 2.89 -68.73 -45.19
C GLN A 278 3.10 -68.31 -43.73
N ALA A 279 4.33 -68.39 -43.21
CA ALA A 279 4.68 -67.87 -41.89
C ALA A 279 4.50 -66.34 -41.83
N VAL A 280 5.07 -65.61 -42.79
CA VAL A 280 4.93 -64.14 -42.88
C VAL A 280 3.45 -63.71 -43.02
N LEU A 281 2.62 -64.45 -43.76
CA LEU A 281 1.18 -64.17 -43.84
C LEU A 281 0.48 -64.35 -42.48
N LYS A 282 0.80 -65.41 -41.73
CA LYS A 282 0.28 -65.61 -40.36
C LYS A 282 0.74 -64.51 -39.41
N ASP A 283 1.98 -64.06 -39.52
CA ASP A 283 2.51 -62.95 -38.71
C ASP A 283 1.80 -61.63 -39.03
N ILE A 284 1.54 -61.35 -40.32
CA ILE A 284 0.75 -60.18 -40.76
C ILE A 284 -0.67 -60.24 -40.20
N GLU A 285 -1.33 -61.40 -40.25
CA GLU A 285 -2.67 -61.61 -39.67
C GLU A 285 -2.66 -61.43 -38.14
N ALA A 286 -1.66 -61.97 -37.44
CA ALA A 286 -1.49 -61.80 -36.01
C ALA A 286 -1.27 -60.32 -35.60
N VAL A 287 -0.46 -59.59 -36.38
CA VAL A 287 -0.25 -58.14 -36.18
C VAL A 287 -1.52 -57.35 -36.41
N ARG A 288 -2.28 -57.63 -37.49
CA ARG A 288 -3.57 -56.98 -37.77
C ARG A 288 -4.58 -57.22 -36.65
N ASN A 289 -4.72 -58.47 -36.19
CA ASN A 289 -5.61 -58.80 -35.08
C ASN A 289 -5.23 -58.06 -33.79
N ARG A 290 -3.93 -57.91 -33.51
CA ARG A 290 -3.42 -57.14 -32.37
C ARG A 290 -3.65 -55.64 -32.54
N GLU A 291 -3.51 -55.11 -33.75
CA GLU A 291 -3.79 -53.71 -34.06
C GLU A 291 -5.27 -53.39 -33.85
N ASP A 292 -6.18 -54.23 -34.37
CA ASP A 292 -7.62 -54.08 -34.20
C ASP A 292 -8.04 -54.22 -32.72
N GLU A 293 -7.40 -55.10 -31.95
CA GLU A 293 -7.63 -55.20 -30.51
C GLU A 293 -7.16 -53.93 -29.77
N LEU A 294 -5.97 -53.42 -30.10
CA LEU A 294 -5.45 -52.17 -29.53
C LEU A 294 -6.34 -50.99 -29.91
N ARG A 295 -6.83 -50.92 -31.15
CA ARG A 295 -7.74 -49.86 -31.62
C ARG A 295 -9.02 -49.85 -30.80
N ARG A 296 -9.70 -51.01 -30.64
CA ARG A 296 -10.89 -51.14 -29.79
C ARG A 296 -10.64 -50.79 -28.33
N ARG A 297 -9.48 -51.16 -27.78
CA ARG A 297 -9.09 -50.79 -26.39
C ARG A 297 -8.90 -49.28 -26.25
N THR A 298 -8.30 -48.62 -27.24
CA THR A 298 -8.12 -47.16 -27.26
C THR A 298 -9.46 -46.45 -27.41
N GLU A 299 -10.31 -46.86 -28.36
CA GLU A 299 -11.66 -46.32 -28.55
C GLU A 299 -12.52 -46.43 -27.28
N ALA A 300 -12.49 -47.59 -26.60
CA ALA A 300 -13.21 -47.80 -25.35
C ALA A 300 -12.65 -46.93 -24.20
N PHE A 301 -11.33 -46.72 -24.15
CA PHE A 301 -10.69 -45.82 -23.19
C PHE A 301 -11.05 -44.36 -23.46
N GLU A 302 -11.08 -43.92 -24.72
CA GLU A 302 -11.49 -42.58 -25.13
C GLU A 302 -12.96 -42.31 -24.79
N GLN A 303 -13.87 -43.24 -25.08
CA GLN A 303 -15.28 -43.15 -24.67
C GLN A 303 -15.44 -43.08 -23.14
N THR A 304 -14.63 -43.83 -22.39
CA THR A 304 -14.61 -43.76 -20.92
C THR A 304 -14.13 -42.40 -20.43
N CYS A 305 -13.10 -41.83 -21.05
CA CYS A 305 -12.58 -40.49 -20.73
C CYS A 305 -13.60 -39.40 -21.07
N GLN A 306 -14.27 -39.48 -22.22
CA GLN A 306 -15.35 -38.57 -22.62
C GLN A 306 -16.51 -38.62 -21.61
N THR A 307 -17.01 -39.82 -21.30
CA THR A 307 -18.07 -40.03 -20.29
C THR A 307 -17.69 -39.46 -18.92
N GLN A 308 -16.42 -39.58 -18.53
CA GLN A 308 -15.93 -39.05 -17.26
C GLN A 308 -15.77 -37.52 -17.30
N ALA A 309 -15.33 -36.94 -18.42
CA ALA A 309 -15.25 -35.50 -18.61
C ALA A 309 -16.64 -34.84 -18.58
N GLU A 310 -17.64 -35.44 -19.24
CA GLU A 310 -19.04 -35.00 -19.20
C GLU A 310 -19.62 -35.05 -17.78
N LYS A 311 -19.32 -36.11 -17.01
CA LYS A 311 -19.69 -36.19 -15.58
C LYS A 311 -19.05 -35.07 -14.75
N VAL A 312 -17.75 -34.80 -14.96
CA VAL A 312 -17.08 -33.70 -14.27
C VAL A 312 -17.72 -32.36 -14.65
N GLN A 313 -17.90 -32.07 -15.95
CA GLN A 313 -18.53 -30.85 -16.43
C GLN A 313 -19.94 -30.65 -15.85
N THR A 314 -20.78 -31.69 -15.87
CA THR A 314 -22.14 -31.59 -15.29
C THR A 314 -22.12 -31.36 -13.78
N THR A 315 -21.18 -31.95 -13.04
CA THR A 315 -21.00 -31.62 -11.61
C THR A 315 -20.47 -30.20 -11.38
N GLU A 316 -19.54 -29.70 -12.20
CA GLU A 316 -19.08 -28.31 -12.14
C GLU A 316 -20.20 -27.32 -12.43
N GLU A 317 -21.04 -27.58 -13.45
CA GLU A 317 -22.18 -26.72 -13.77
C GLU A 317 -23.21 -26.69 -12.63
N LEU A 318 -23.47 -27.83 -11.97
CA LEU A 318 -24.32 -27.89 -10.77
C LEU A 318 -23.72 -27.12 -9.59
N LEU A 319 -22.41 -27.23 -9.36
CA LEU A 319 -21.71 -26.46 -8.32
C LEU A 319 -21.76 -24.96 -8.62
N ARG A 320 -21.45 -24.51 -9.84
CA ARG A 320 -21.55 -23.11 -10.25
C ARG A 320 -22.96 -22.53 -10.07
N ARG A 321 -24.01 -23.32 -10.40
CA ARG A 321 -25.41 -22.91 -10.16
C ARG A 321 -25.71 -22.78 -8.66
N ARG A 322 -25.18 -23.69 -7.82
CA ARG A 322 -25.33 -23.64 -6.36
C ARG A 322 -24.57 -22.45 -5.75
N GLU A 323 -23.33 -22.21 -6.17
CA GLU A 323 -22.53 -21.05 -5.76
C GLU A 323 -23.23 -19.74 -6.11
N LEU A 324 -23.76 -19.63 -7.33
CA LEU A 324 -24.54 -18.45 -7.74
C LEU A 324 -25.81 -18.27 -6.89
N ALA A 325 -26.52 -19.36 -6.57
CA ALA A 325 -27.72 -19.31 -5.72
C ALA A 325 -27.40 -18.96 -4.26
N VAL A 326 -26.27 -19.43 -3.71
CA VAL A 326 -25.80 -19.02 -2.38
C VAL A 326 -25.43 -17.54 -2.40
N LYS A 327 -24.67 -17.10 -3.40
CA LYS A 327 -24.26 -15.70 -3.52
C LYS A 327 -25.45 -14.74 -3.66
N THR A 328 -26.46 -15.07 -4.46
CA THR A 328 -27.67 -14.23 -4.54
C THR A 328 -28.48 -14.26 -3.25
N MET A 329 -28.48 -15.36 -2.50
CA MET A 329 -29.06 -15.37 -1.14
C MET A 329 -28.28 -14.46 -0.20
N GLU A 330 -26.95 -14.54 -0.16
CA GLU A 330 -26.07 -13.65 0.62
C GLU A 330 -26.33 -12.18 0.29
N ASP A 331 -26.29 -11.80 -0.99
CA ASP A 331 -26.60 -10.44 -1.46
C ASP A 331 -27.99 -9.97 -0.99
N THR A 332 -29.02 -10.85 -0.98
CA THR A 332 -30.34 -10.48 -0.45
C THR A 332 -30.40 -10.36 1.06
N TYR A 333 -29.59 -11.12 1.81
CA TYR A 333 -29.50 -10.99 3.27
C TYR A 333 -28.74 -9.74 3.67
N ASP A 334 -27.63 -9.41 2.99
CA ASP A 334 -26.88 -8.19 3.19
C ASP A 334 -27.73 -6.95 2.88
N GLN A 335 -28.51 -6.98 1.79
CA GLN A 335 -29.43 -5.89 1.48
C GLN A 335 -30.57 -5.77 2.53
N LYS A 336 -31.10 -6.89 3.04
CA LYS A 336 -32.08 -6.87 4.16
C LYS A 336 -31.47 -6.29 5.42
N LEU A 337 -30.27 -6.74 5.81
CA LEU A 337 -29.54 -6.26 6.98
C LEU A 337 -29.26 -4.75 6.87
N LYS A 338 -28.82 -4.28 5.69
CA LYS A 338 -28.62 -2.86 5.40
C LYS A 338 -29.91 -2.05 5.48
N ASN A 339 -31.04 -2.60 5.03
CA ASN A 339 -32.35 -1.97 5.16
C ASN A 339 -32.78 -1.85 6.63
N GLU A 340 -32.68 -2.93 7.41
CA GLU A 340 -33.03 -2.91 8.84
C GLU A 340 -32.10 -1.99 9.65
N LEU A 341 -30.80 -1.98 9.37
CA LEU A 341 -29.85 -1.03 9.98
C LEU A 341 -30.22 0.43 9.64
N SER A 342 -30.60 0.71 8.40
CA SER A 342 -31.04 2.04 7.97
C SER A 342 -32.35 2.45 8.65
N ARG A 343 -33.27 1.49 8.83
CA ARG A 343 -34.53 1.67 9.54
C ARG A 343 -34.31 1.97 11.02
N TYR A 344 -33.52 1.17 11.73
CA TYR A 344 -33.18 1.46 13.14
C TYR A 344 -32.47 2.80 13.31
N GLN A 345 -31.60 3.19 12.37
CA GLN A 345 -30.99 4.52 12.38
C GLN A 345 -32.00 5.65 12.17
N LEU A 346 -33.04 5.44 11.37
CA LEU A 346 -34.13 6.41 11.17
C LEU A 346 -35.04 6.48 12.41
N GLU A 347 -35.49 5.34 12.92
CA GLU A 347 -36.32 5.24 14.14
C GLU A 347 -35.62 5.92 15.33
N LEU A 348 -34.31 5.68 15.51
CA LEU A 348 -33.52 6.33 16.55
C LEU A 348 -33.42 7.85 16.36
N LYS A 349 -33.22 8.33 15.12
CA LYS A 349 -33.23 9.77 14.80
C LYS A 349 -34.59 10.41 15.08
N GLU A 350 -35.68 9.74 14.70
CA GLU A 350 -37.03 10.20 14.99
C GLU A 350 -37.30 10.26 16.50
N GLU A 351 -36.85 9.26 17.28
CA GLU A 351 -36.94 9.32 18.74
C GLU A 351 -36.15 10.49 19.32
N PHE A 352 -34.94 10.75 18.82
CA PHE A 352 -34.15 11.90 19.26
C PHE A 352 -34.83 13.23 18.91
N ILE A 353 -35.43 13.35 17.73
CA ILE A 353 -36.22 14.54 17.34
C ILE A 353 -37.42 14.69 18.27
N LYS A 354 -38.25 13.66 18.44
CA LYS A 354 -39.44 13.67 19.32
C LYS A 354 -39.09 14.00 20.77
N ARG A 355 -37.98 13.46 21.31
CA ARG A 355 -37.47 13.81 22.65
C ARG A 355 -37.02 15.27 22.73
N THR A 356 -36.34 15.77 21.70
CA THR A 356 -35.86 17.15 21.64
C THR A 356 -37.03 18.14 21.54
N GLU A 357 -38.02 17.86 20.68
CA GLU A 357 -39.26 18.64 20.55
C GLU A 357 -40.05 18.66 21.87
N SER A 358 -40.24 17.51 22.51
CA SER A 358 -40.91 17.43 23.81
C SER A 358 -40.17 18.22 24.91
N LEU A 359 -38.82 18.19 24.90
CA LEU A 359 -38.00 19.00 25.79
C LEU A 359 -38.16 20.50 25.50
N THR A 360 -38.09 20.95 24.24
CA THR A 360 -38.25 22.37 23.91
C THR A 360 -39.65 22.89 24.20
N GLU A 361 -40.70 22.08 23.99
CA GLU A 361 -42.05 22.41 24.46
C GLU A 361 -42.10 22.57 25.99
N SER A 362 -41.49 21.64 26.74
CA SER A 362 -41.46 21.71 28.21
C SER A 362 -40.66 22.93 28.71
N GLU A 363 -39.57 23.28 28.03
CA GLU A 363 -38.75 24.46 28.34
C GLU A 363 -39.53 25.75 28.06
N ASN A 364 -40.29 25.80 26.97
CA ASN A 364 -41.16 26.93 26.65
C ASN A 364 -42.32 27.07 27.66
N ARG A 365 -43.00 25.98 28.02
CA ARG A 365 -44.00 25.98 29.10
C ARG A 365 -43.40 26.48 30.42
N ASN A 366 -42.22 26.00 30.80
CA ASN A 366 -41.52 26.45 32.01
C ASN A 366 -41.15 27.95 31.95
N LYS A 367 -40.76 28.48 30.78
CA LYS A 367 -40.51 29.92 30.58
C LYS A 367 -41.79 30.75 30.71
N GLU A 368 -42.91 30.27 30.16
CA GLU A 368 -44.21 30.92 30.28
C GLU A 368 -44.71 30.92 31.74
N GLU A 369 -44.60 29.80 32.44
CA GLU A 369 -44.91 29.71 33.87
C GLU A 369 -44.00 30.59 34.72
N ALA A 370 -42.68 30.60 34.47
CA ALA A 370 -41.74 31.47 35.17
C ALA A 370 -42.07 32.95 34.95
N ALA A 371 -42.41 33.35 33.71
CA ALA A 371 -42.85 34.71 33.40
C ALA A 371 -44.20 35.07 34.06
N ARG A 372 -45.11 34.10 34.20
CA ARG A 372 -46.37 34.26 34.94
C ARG A 372 -46.11 34.46 36.44
N ILE A 373 -45.31 33.60 37.05
CA ILE A 373 -44.92 33.70 38.47
C ILE A 373 -44.18 35.03 38.73
N GLN A 374 -43.34 35.49 37.80
CA GLN A 374 -42.69 36.80 37.90
C GLN A 374 -43.71 37.95 37.89
N LYS A 375 -44.74 37.91 37.03
CA LYS A 375 -45.83 38.89 37.04
C LYS A 375 -46.63 38.85 38.34
N GLU A 376 -47.01 37.66 38.80
CA GLU A 376 -47.77 37.48 40.05
C GLU A 376 -46.97 37.96 41.27
N SER A 377 -45.67 37.65 41.35
CA SER A 377 -44.79 38.17 42.40
C SER A 377 -44.59 39.69 42.32
N ALA A 378 -44.54 40.29 41.13
CA ALA A 378 -44.52 41.75 40.99
C ALA A 378 -45.80 42.41 41.50
N VAL A 379 -46.97 41.80 41.26
CA VAL A 379 -48.27 42.25 41.81
C VAL A 379 -48.29 42.11 43.34
N ILE A 380 -47.82 40.99 43.89
CA ILE A 380 -47.71 40.78 45.34
C ILE A 380 -46.77 41.81 45.96
N ASN A 381 -45.61 42.08 45.36
CA ASN A 381 -44.67 43.08 45.84
C ASN A 381 -45.23 44.51 45.78
N ALA A 382 -46.01 44.85 44.74
CA ALA A 382 -46.73 46.12 44.67
C ALA A 382 -47.78 46.25 45.79
N ALA A 383 -48.58 45.20 46.01
CA ALA A 383 -49.57 45.16 47.08
C ALA A 383 -48.92 45.22 48.49
N LEU A 384 -47.77 44.58 48.69
CA LEU A 384 -46.97 44.70 49.91
C LEU A 384 -46.48 46.14 50.12
N ALA A 385 -45.97 46.80 49.07
CA ALA A 385 -45.53 48.19 49.15
C ALA A 385 -46.69 49.17 49.41
N GLU A 386 -47.88 48.91 48.87
CA GLU A 386 -49.10 49.66 49.20
C GLU A 386 -49.55 49.41 50.65
N HIS A 387 -49.53 48.16 51.11
CA HIS A 387 -49.82 47.81 52.49
C HIS A 387 -48.83 48.48 53.47
N ASP A 388 -47.53 48.51 53.18
CA ASP A 388 -46.55 49.16 54.04
C ASP A 388 -46.67 50.70 54.05
N LYS A 389 -47.09 51.31 52.93
CA LYS A 389 -47.51 52.72 52.91
C LYS A 389 -48.73 52.94 53.81
N ALA A 390 -49.80 52.15 53.62
CA ALA A 390 -51.02 52.25 54.42
C ALA A 390 -50.75 52.02 55.92
N ARG A 391 -49.85 51.08 56.27
CA ARG A 391 -49.38 50.82 57.64
C ARG A 391 -48.59 52.00 58.21
N SER A 392 -47.80 52.68 57.39
CA SER A 392 -47.05 53.87 57.78
C SER A 392 -47.97 55.08 57.99
N GLU A 393 -48.98 55.24 57.13
CA GLU A 393 -50.03 56.25 57.32
C GLU A 393 -50.89 55.96 58.55
N LEU A 394 -51.26 54.70 58.79
CA LEU A 394 -51.96 54.26 60.00
C LEU A 394 -51.15 54.60 61.26
N LYS A 395 -49.84 54.32 61.28
CA LYS A 395 -48.96 54.73 62.38
C LYS A 395 -48.94 56.26 62.57
N ARG A 396 -48.89 57.04 61.49
CA ARG A 396 -48.98 58.51 61.58
C ARG A 396 -50.32 58.95 62.17
N ARG A 397 -51.44 58.41 61.68
CA ARG A 397 -52.79 58.71 62.22
C ARG A 397 -52.96 58.26 63.66
N GLN A 398 -52.34 57.16 64.07
CA GLN A 398 -52.31 56.69 65.45
C GLN A 398 -51.56 57.68 66.36
N ILE A 399 -50.39 58.19 65.93
CA ILE A 399 -49.66 59.24 66.66
C ILE A 399 -50.48 60.53 66.72
N GLU A 400 -51.11 60.95 65.61
CA GLU A 400 -52.01 62.11 65.58
C GLU A 400 -53.18 61.94 66.58
N LEU A 401 -53.80 60.75 66.62
CA LEU A 401 -54.86 60.42 67.58
C LEU A 401 -54.34 60.48 69.03
N GLU A 402 -53.21 59.84 69.34
CA GLU A 402 -52.60 59.88 70.68
C GLU A 402 -52.27 61.31 71.11
N THR A 403 -51.78 62.17 70.20
CA THR A 403 -51.56 63.59 70.51
C THR A 403 -52.87 64.36 70.71
N ALA A 404 -53.94 64.02 69.98
CA ALA A 404 -55.25 64.63 70.17
C ALA A 404 -55.90 64.17 71.49
N GLU A 405 -55.75 62.90 71.88
CA GLU A 405 -56.16 62.38 73.19
C GLU A 405 -55.39 63.04 74.34
N GLN A 406 -54.07 63.27 74.17
CA GLN A 406 -53.27 64.06 75.11
C GLN A 406 -53.75 65.52 75.20
N GLN A 407 -54.10 66.16 74.08
CA GLN A 407 -54.69 67.49 74.08
C GLN A 407 -56.06 67.52 74.75
N ILE A 408 -56.91 66.52 74.52
CA ILE A 408 -58.22 66.38 75.20
C ILE A 408 -58.02 66.18 76.70
N SER A 409 -57.06 65.37 77.15
CA SER A 409 -56.79 65.16 78.58
C SER A 409 -56.26 66.43 79.25
N LEU A 410 -55.38 67.18 78.60
CA LEU A 410 -54.92 68.50 79.04
C LEU A 410 -56.06 69.53 79.12
N LEU A 411 -56.90 69.62 78.08
CA LEU A 411 -58.08 70.49 78.06
C LEU A 411 -59.11 70.08 79.13
N THR A 412 -59.21 68.78 79.44
CA THR A 412 -60.07 68.26 80.51
C THR A 412 -59.52 68.63 81.89
N GLN A 413 -58.21 68.53 82.11
CA GLN A 413 -57.56 69.05 83.32
C GLN A 413 -57.77 70.57 83.47
N GLN A 414 -57.58 71.35 82.40
CA GLN A 414 -57.86 72.79 82.41
C GLN A 414 -59.32 73.09 82.73
N ASN A 415 -60.27 72.35 82.15
CA ASN A 415 -61.69 72.45 82.49
C ASN A 415 -61.97 72.13 83.96
N ASN A 416 -61.33 71.10 84.52
CA ASN A 416 -61.49 70.74 85.92
C ASN A 416 -60.93 71.83 86.85
N VAL A 417 -59.73 72.38 86.57
CA VAL A 417 -59.18 73.52 87.31
C VAL A 417 -60.07 74.77 87.21
N LEU A 418 -60.71 75.00 86.05
CA LEU A 418 -61.68 76.09 85.89
C LEU A 418 -62.98 75.83 86.66
N LYS A 419 -63.45 74.57 86.75
CA LYS A 419 -64.58 74.17 87.60
C LYS A 419 -64.26 74.31 89.09
N GLU A 420 -63.11 73.83 89.54
CA GLU A 420 -62.63 73.99 90.93
C GLU A 420 -62.53 75.47 91.31
N ARG A 421 -62.04 76.33 90.39
CA ARG A 421 -62.10 77.79 90.57
C ARG A 421 -63.53 78.29 90.71
N LEU A 422 -64.45 77.84 89.85
CA LEU A 422 -65.86 78.24 89.89
C LEU A 422 -66.54 77.82 91.21
N GLU A 423 -66.26 76.61 91.69
CA GLU A 423 -66.75 76.06 92.96
C GLU A 423 -66.14 76.81 94.16
N SER A 424 -64.84 77.17 94.10
CA SER A 424 -64.20 78.01 95.12
C SER A 424 -64.76 79.45 95.19
N THR A 425 -65.42 79.92 94.13
CA THR A 425 -66.19 81.18 94.13
C THR A 425 -67.67 80.99 94.55
N GLY A 426 -68.06 79.80 94.99
CA GLY A 426 -69.44 79.44 95.39
C GLY A 426 -69.99 80.22 96.59
N ASP A 427 -69.12 80.76 97.45
CA ASP A 427 -69.50 81.53 98.66
C ASP A 427 -70.19 82.87 98.36
N TYR A 428 -70.27 83.29 97.09
CA TYR A 428 -71.04 84.46 96.69
C TYR A 428 -72.54 84.34 97.05
N LEU A 429 -73.10 83.12 97.09
CA LEU A 429 -74.51 82.90 97.40
C LEU A 429 -74.83 82.86 98.91
N SER A 430 -73.85 82.57 99.77
CA SER A 430 -73.97 82.67 101.23
C SER A 430 -73.84 84.12 101.68
N LEU A 431 -72.79 84.83 101.23
CA LEU A 431 -72.60 86.27 101.46
C LEU A 431 -73.81 87.12 101.03
N LYS A 432 -74.51 86.73 99.97
CA LYS A 432 -75.74 87.41 99.51
C LYS A 432 -76.94 87.21 100.46
N ARG A 433 -77.00 86.11 101.22
CA ARG A 433 -78.07 85.87 102.22
C ARG A 433 -77.82 86.63 103.51
N GLU A 434 -76.61 86.56 104.07
CA GLU A 434 -76.25 87.31 105.29
C GLU A 434 -76.47 88.82 105.10
N ARG A 435 -76.12 89.37 103.93
CA ARG A 435 -76.42 90.76 103.58
C ARG A 435 -77.92 91.06 103.65
N ALA A 436 -78.79 90.16 103.17
CA ALA A 436 -80.24 90.38 103.17
C ALA A 436 -80.82 90.32 104.60
N GLU A 437 -80.32 89.40 105.43
CA GLU A 437 -80.74 89.27 106.84
C GLU A 437 -80.33 90.48 107.69
N LEU A 438 -79.09 90.96 107.54
CA LEU A 438 -78.62 92.20 108.17
C LEU A 438 -79.41 93.43 107.68
N GLN A 439 -79.78 93.47 106.40
CA GLN A 439 -80.56 94.58 105.84
C GLN A 439 -82.00 94.61 106.40
N GLY A 440 -82.63 93.45 106.62
CA GLY A 440 -83.93 93.35 107.31
C GLY A 440 -83.89 93.75 108.79
N GLN A 441 -82.81 93.43 109.51
CA GLN A 441 -82.63 93.87 110.91
C GLN A 441 -82.47 95.40 111.03
N VAL A 442 -81.82 96.05 110.05
CA VAL A 442 -81.69 97.51 109.99
C VAL A 442 -83.03 98.21 109.72
N GLU A 443 -83.92 97.61 108.92
CA GLU A 443 -85.24 98.17 108.65
C GLU A 443 -86.18 98.08 109.86
N LEU A 444 -86.14 96.97 110.62
CA LEU A 444 -86.93 96.82 111.85
C LEU A 444 -86.50 97.82 112.94
N LEU A 445 -85.20 98.04 113.13
CA LEU A 445 -84.68 99.02 114.09
C LEU A 445 -85.02 100.48 113.69
N LYS A 446 -85.14 100.77 112.39
CA LYS A 446 -85.61 102.10 111.92
C LYS A 446 -87.07 102.34 112.28
N GLN A 447 -87.96 101.37 112.05
CA GLN A 447 -89.39 101.52 112.40
C GLN A 447 -89.61 101.72 113.91
N GLN A 448 -88.83 101.05 114.76
CA GLN A 448 -88.88 101.26 116.21
C GLN A 448 -88.37 102.64 116.63
N LEU A 449 -87.36 103.19 115.92
CA LEU A 449 -86.84 104.53 116.18
C LEU A 449 -87.81 105.64 115.73
N GLU A 450 -88.50 105.46 114.61
CA GLU A 450 -89.50 106.42 114.10
C GLU A 450 -90.72 106.50 115.03
N GLY A 451 -91.24 105.36 115.51
CA GLY A 451 -92.33 105.34 116.49
C GLY A 451 -92.02 106.11 117.78
N ALA A 452 -90.81 105.91 118.34
CA ALA A 452 -90.36 106.65 119.53
C ALA A 452 -90.13 108.16 119.27
N GLN A 453 -89.82 108.55 118.04
CA GLN A 453 -89.65 109.96 117.66
C GLN A 453 -91.00 110.68 117.48
N GLU A 454 -92.03 110.01 116.95
CA GLU A 454 -93.37 110.58 116.79
C GLU A 454 -94.06 110.85 118.14
N GLU A 455 -93.90 109.96 119.13
CA GLU A 455 -94.40 110.19 120.49
C GLU A 455 -93.65 111.31 121.23
N SER A 456 -92.32 111.38 121.07
CA SER A 456 -91.53 112.50 121.63
C SER A 456 -91.86 113.84 120.97
N ARG A 457 -92.29 113.86 119.70
CA ARG A 457 -92.81 115.08 119.03
C ARG A 457 -94.15 115.52 119.62
N ARG A 458 -95.08 114.60 119.91
CA ARG A 458 -96.38 114.92 120.52
C ARG A 458 -96.23 115.55 121.92
N LEU A 459 -95.39 114.98 122.78
CA LEU A 459 -95.18 115.49 124.15
C LEU A 459 -94.37 116.80 124.22
N ARG A 460 -93.54 117.10 123.21
CA ARG A 460 -92.81 118.39 123.13
C ARG A 460 -93.67 119.54 122.61
N ALA A 461 -94.74 119.28 121.87
CA ALA A 461 -95.62 120.31 121.34
C ALA A 461 -96.52 120.98 122.41
N GLU A 462 -96.85 120.28 123.49
CA GLU A 462 -97.68 120.83 124.59
C GLU A 462 -96.88 121.66 125.61
N ILE A 463 -95.55 121.56 125.63
CA ILE A 463 -94.68 122.21 126.62
C ILE A 463 -94.10 123.55 126.12
N ILE A 464 -94.11 123.81 124.80
CA ILE A 464 -93.56 125.05 124.20
C ILE A 464 -94.69 126.08 123.97
N ARG A 465 -95.42 126.41 125.05
CA ARG A 465 -96.41 127.49 125.07
C ARG A 465 -96.26 128.34 126.35
N PRO A 466 -95.36 129.34 126.37
CA PRO A 466 -95.18 130.25 127.52
C PRO A 466 -96.41 131.16 127.72
N SER A 467 -96.79 131.41 128.97
CA SER A 467 -97.97 132.20 129.32
C SER A 467 -97.67 133.69 129.56
N GLU A 468 -98.73 134.50 129.62
CA GLU A 468 -98.69 135.98 129.61
C GLU A 468 -97.81 136.62 130.70
N ALA A 469 -97.57 135.93 131.82
CA ALA A 469 -96.72 136.42 132.91
C ALA A 469 -95.22 136.49 132.56
N GLN A 470 -94.71 135.59 131.70
CA GLN A 470 -93.29 135.59 131.32
C GLN A 470 -92.96 136.70 130.29
N LEU A 471 -93.94 137.12 129.49
CA LEU A 471 -93.79 138.20 128.50
C LEU A 471 -93.68 139.60 129.14
N ALA A 472 -94.11 139.74 130.40
CA ALA A 472 -94.01 140.97 131.17
C ALA A 472 -92.62 141.16 131.82
N LEU A 473 -92.12 140.14 132.55
CA LEU A 473 -90.81 140.23 133.22
C LEU A 473 -89.64 140.41 132.25
N GLN A 474 -89.70 139.83 131.04
CA GLN A 474 -88.63 139.95 130.06
C GLN A 474 -88.46 141.40 129.54
N LYS A 475 -89.55 142.20 129.54
CA LYS A 475 -89.52 143.63 129.17
C LYS A 475 -88.97 144.51 130.30
N GLU A 476 -89.11 144.13 131.56
CA GLU A 476 -88.45 144.83 132.69
C GLU A 476 -86.97 144.48 132.81
N LEU A 477 -86.60 143.21 132.60
CA LEU A 477 -85.20 142.77 132.70
C LEU A 477 -84.29 143.49 131.69
N GLN A 478 -84.74 143.64 130.43
CA GLN A 478 -84.01 144.41 129.42
C GLN A 478 -83.90 145.91 129.75
N ARG A 479 -84.91 146.48 130.42
CA ARG A 479 -84.89 147.90 130.83
C ARG A 479 -83.86 148.15 131.92
N LEU A 480 -83.80 147.28 132.92
CA LEU A 480 -82.86 147.38 134.04
C LEU A 480 -81.42 146.99 133.66
N GLN A 481 -81.24 146.03 132.76
CA GLN A 481 -79.91 145.68 132.25
C GLN A 481 -79.28 146.80 131.41
N ASN A 482 -80.07 147.51 130.60
CA ASN A 482 -79.57 148.65 129.84
C ASN A 482 -79.26 149.86 130.74
N ALA A 483 -80.09 150.16 131.74
CA ALA A 483 -79.82 151.23 132.71
C ALA A 483 -78.49 151.01 133.45
N ARG A 484 -78.28 149.79 133.99
CA ARG A 484 -77.06 149.43 134.71
C ARG A 484 -75.79 149.57 133.85
N ARG A 485 -75.87 149.31 132.55
CA ARG A 485 -74.73 149.42 131.63
C ARG A 485 -74.31 150.87 131.39
N VAL A 486 -75.29 151.79 131.29
CA VAL A 486 -75.03 153.22 131.17
C VAL A 486 -74.43 153.78 132.46
N ASP A 487 -74.96 153.38 133.63
CA ASP A 487 -74.39 153.77 134.93
C ASP A 487 -72.94 153.30 135.11
N GLU A 488 -72.59 152.10 134.62
CA GLU A 488 -71.22 151.57 134.64
C GLU A 488 -70.26 152.32 133.67
N GLU A 489 -70.77 152.84 132.56
CA GLU A 489 -70.00 153.69 131.63
C GLU A 489 -69.81 155.11 132.21
N ASP A 490 -70.86 155.74 132.72
CA ASP A 490 -70.81 157.08 133.33
C ASP A 490 -69.94 157.13 134.59
N PHE A 491 -69.96 156.09 135.43
CA PHE A 491 -69.08 155.98 136.60
C PHE A 491 -67.60 155.89 136.20
N ASN A 492 -67.27 155.17 135.12
CA ASN A 492 -65.89 155.11 134.61
C ASN A 492 -65.45 156.44 133.98
N ASN A 493 -66.34 157.13 133.26
CA ASN A 493 -66.07 158.44 132.67
C ASN A 493 -65.78 159.50 133.76
N GLN A 494 -66.60 159.56 134.82
CA GLN A 494 -66.38 160.47 135.95
C GLN A 494 -65.07 160.18 136.69
N LYS A 495 -64.72 158.90 136.88
CA LYS A 495 -63.47 158.47 137.51
C LYS A 495 -62.23 158.92 136.72
N GLN A 496 -62.25 158.79 135.39
CA GLN A 496 -61.15 159.25 134.54
C GLN A 496 -61.00 160.78 134.55
N LEU A 497 -62.11 161.53 134.51
CA LEU A 497 -62.07 162.99 134.50
C LEU A 497 -61.55 163.57 135.83
N LEU A 498 -61.96 162.99 136.97
CA LEU A 498 -61.46 163.40 138.29
C LEU A 498 -59.96 163.10 138.47
N GLN A 499 -59.44 162.01 137.89
CA GLN A 499 -57.99 161.77 137.83
C GLN A 499 -57.27 162.85 137.00
N MET A 500 -57.86 163.29 135.89
CA MET A 500 -57.29 164.33 135.04
C MET A 500 -57.29 165.71 135.72
N GLN A 501 -58.36 166.04 136.47
CA GLN A 501 -58.42 167.26 137.27
C GLN A 501 -57.41 167.25 138.42
N LEU A 502 -57.26 166.12 139.12
CA LEU A 502 -56.25 165.97 140.17
C LEU A 502 -54.82 166.15 139.63
N GLN A 503 -54.54 165.64 138.43
CA GLN A 503 -53.24 165.83 137.78
C GLN A 503 -52.97 167.31 137.44
N SER A 504 -53.96 168.03 136.90
CA SER A 504 -53.82 169.45 136.57
C SER A 504 -53.64 170.35 137.79
N GLU A 505 -54.25 170.00 138.93
CA GLU A 505 -54.06 170.71 140.20
C GLU A 505 -52.66 170.47 140.80
N VAL A 506 -52.08 169.28 140.61
CA VAL A 506 -50.68 169.00 140.97
C VAL A 506 -49.71 169.86 140.14
N ASP A 507 -49.94 169.97 138.82
CA ASP A 507 -49.13 170.83 137.94
C ASP A 507 -49.28 172.33 138.30
N ARG A 508 -50.49 172.77 138.64
CA ARG A 508 -50.78 174.13 139.14
C ARG A 508 -50.05 174.42 140.47
N CYS A 509 -49.99 173.44 141.38
CA CYS A 509 -49.22 173.55 142.62
C CYS A 509 -47.71 173.58 142.39
N ALA A 510 -47.19 172.90 141.36
CA ALA A 510 -45.78 172.97 140.98
C ALA A 510 -45.40 174.35 140.43
N GLN A 511 -46.24 174.94 139.56
CA GLN A 511 -46.02 176.28 139.01
C GLN A 511 -46.05 177.38 140.10
N LEU A 512 -47.00 177.32 141.03
CA LEU A 512 -47.07 178.28 142.15
C LEU A 512 -45.88 178.17 143.11
N LYS A 513 -45.31 176.97 143.31
CA LYS A 513 -44.07 176.80 144.08
C LYS A 513 -42.86 177.43 143.38
N ALA A 514 -42.76 177.30 142.06
CA ALA A 514 -41.67 177.92 141.29
C ALA A 514 -41.73 179.47 141.36
N GLN A 515 -42.93 180.05 141.30
CA GLN A 515 -43.11 181.50 141.41
C GLN A 515 -42.89 182.04 142.82
N LEU A 516 -43.22 181.27 143.86
CA LEU A 516 -42.88 181.62 145.25
C LEU A 516 -41.36 181.65 145.47
N LEU A 517 -40.61 180.72 144.86
CA LEU A 517 -39.15 180.73 144.89
C LEU A 517 -38.56 181.95 144.15
N GLU A 518 -39.06 182.32 142.96
CA GLU A 518 -38.67 183.60 142.33
C GLU A 518 -38.99 184.82 143.21
N GLY A 519 -40.10 184.76 143.96
CA GLY A 519 -40.49 185.78 144.93
C GLY A 519 -39.52 185.89 146.10
N GLU A 520 -39.08 184.75 146.66
CA GLU A 520 -38.07 184.70 147.71
C GLU A 520 -36.70 185.17 147.22
N GLU A 521 -36.26 184.80 146.02
CA GLU A 521 -35.01 185.30 145.43
C GLU A 521 -35.04 186.82 145.20
N ARG A 522 -36.15 187.37 144.65
CA ARG A 522 -36.33 188.83 144.53
C ARG A 522 -36.40 189.52 145.89
N SER A 523 -36.93 188.85 146.92
CA SER A 523 -36.98 189.37 148.29
C SER A 523 -35.58 189.42 148.94
N GLN A 524 -34.76 188.39 148.75
CA GLN A 524 -33.34 188.41 149.15
C GLN A 524 -32.56 189.49 148.39
N TRP A 525 -32.86 189.70 147.11
CA TRP A 525 -32.26 190.78 146.30
C TRP A 525 -32.65 192.18 146.81
N MET A 526 -33.93 192.42 147.12
CA MET A 526 -34.38 193.65 147.79
C MET A 526 -33.63 193.87 149.11
N THR A 527 -33.47 192.82 149.91
CA THR A 527 -32.83 192.92 151.24
C THR A 527 -31.37 193.37 151.12
N LYS A 528 -30.61 192.76 150.20
CA LYS A 528 -29.19 193.12 149.98
C LYS A 528 -29.03 194.55 149.46
N HIS A 529 -29.88 194.98 148.53
CA HIS A 529 -29.78 196.32 147.93
C HIS A 529 -30.20 197.43 148.91
N ILE A 530 -31.14 197.15 149.82
CA ILE A 530 -31.53 198.03 150.92
C ILE A 530 -30.35 198.26 151.89
N ASP A 531 -29.54 197.23 152.15
CA ASP A 531 -28.39 197.37 153.04
C ASP A 531 -27.23 198.17 152.40
N ASP A 532 -26.99 198.04 151.09
CA ASP A 532 -26.02 198.88 150.36
C ASP A 532 -26.40 200.38 150.37
N VAL A 533 -27.69 200.73 150.22
CA VAL A 533 -28.11 202.14 150.25
C VAL A 533 -28.14 202.70 151.68
N LYS A 534 -28.47 201.88 152.69
CA LYS A 534 -28.25 202.24 154.11
C LYS A 534 -26.77 202.50 154.41
N ALA A 535 -25.84 201.78 153.76
CA ALA A 535 -24.41 202.06 153.89
C ALA A 535 -24.04 203.42 153.29
N GLN A 536 -24.58 203.79 152.12
CA GLN A 536 -24.37 205.12 151.53
C GLN A 536 -24.94 206.25 152.38
N LEU A 537 -26.12 206.09 152.99
CA LEU A 537 -26.71 207.07 153.91
C LEU A 537 -25.82 207.31 155.16
N ARG A 538 -25.12 206.26 155.63
CA ARG A 538 -24.19 206.34 156.76
C ARG A 538 -22.86 207.03 156.43
N GLN A 539 -22.48 207.13 155.16
CA GLN A 539 -21.13 207.59 154.77
C GLN A 539 -21.00 209.11 154.64
N THR A 540 -22.09 209.89 154.65
CA THR A 540 -22.03 211.37 154.55
C THR A 540 -22.70 212.14 155.71
N GLN A 541 -23.32 211.46 156.69
CA GLN A 541 -23.74 212.11 157.94
C GLN A 541 -22.60 212.33 158.96
N GLN A 542 -21.37 211.83 158.72
CA GLN A 542 -20.22 212.09 159.61
C GLN A 542 -19.60 213.50 159.48
N GLY A 543 -20.26 214.42 158.75
CA GLY A 543 -19.79 215.78 158.48
C GLY A 543 -20.43 216.88 159.33
N SER A 544 -20.47 216.75 160.67
CA SER A 544 -20.75 217.87 161.60
C SER A 544 -20.26 217.60 163.03
N VAL A 545 -19.84 218.67 163.72
CA VAL A 545 -19.49 218.79 165.15
C VAL A 545 -18.13 218.23 165.62
N TRP A 546 -17.12 219.11 165.57
CA TRP A 546 -16.15 219.34 166.65
C TRP A 546 -15.97 220.87 166.81
N CYS A 547 -15.89 221.41 168.03
CA CYS A 547 -15.80 222.87 168.38
C CYS A 547 -17.02 223.76 167.98
N ARG A 548 -17.49 224.78 168.73
CA ARG A 548 -17.10 225.57 169.94
C ARG A 548 -16.00 226.63 169.72
N LEU A 549 -16.22 227.88 170.20
CA LEU A 549 -15.84 229.19 169.61
C LEU A 549 -16.69 229.50 168.36
N HIS A 550 -17.35 230.65 168.18
CA HIS A 550 -17.53 231.85 169.03
C HIS A 550 -19.01 231.98 169.51
N VAL A 551 -19.31 233.10 170.18
CA VAL A 551 -20.61 233.57 170.74
C VAL A 551 -21.85 233.19 169.91
#